data_AF-A0A927ATB5-F1
#
_entry.id   AF-A0A927ATB5-F1
#
_cell.length_a   1.000
_cell.length_b   1.000
_cell.length_c   1.000
_cell.angle_alpha   90.00
_cell.angle_beta   90.00
_cell.angle_gamma   90.00
#
_symmetry.space_group_name_H-M   'P 1'
#
loop_
_entity.id
_entity.type
_entity.pdbx_description
1 polymer ?
#
loop_
_entity_poly.entity_id
_entity_poly.type
_entity_poly.pdbx_seq_one_letter_code
_entity_poly.pdbx_strand_id
1 'polypeptide(L)'
;MKLYRHTTSPGMITSINEFPTRQQQVLQYLLTQPNYVTTPAVLMENISGPTGEVIKAIWELMRVGHVCQIPSEDNFVQLRLSDEMAGRLLVITKQEQAFYRYIGNTKY
;
A
#
# COMPACT_ATOMS: atom_id res chain seq x y z
N MET A 1 28.96 14.79 10.95
CA MET A 1 27.96 14.13 10.08
C MET A 1 26.83 15.11 9.84
N LYS A 2 26.55 15.47 8.58
CA LYS A 2 25.42 16.35 8.22
C LYS A 2 24.15 15.50 8.20
N LEU A 3 23.23 15.77 9.13
CA LEU A 3 21.87 15.24 9.11
C LEU A 3 21.16 15.85 7.91
N TYR A 4 20.87 15.06 6.89
CA TYR A 4 20.00 15.47 5.80
C TYR A 4 18.59 15.62 6.37
N ARG A 5 18.18 16.86 6.62
CA ARG A 5 16.77 17.20 6.75
C ARG A 5 16.14 16.90 5.38
N HIS A 6 15.52 15.72 5.25
CA HIS A 6 14.53 15.51 4.21
C HIS A 6 13.40 16.50 4.50
N THR A 7 13.39 17.60 3.76
CA THR A 7 12.22 18.44 3.60
C THR A 7 11.20 17.60 2.85
N THR A 8 10.34 16.92 3.58
CA THR A 8 9.14 16.27 3.05
C THR A 8 8.29 17.35 2.39
N SER A 9 8.14 17.28 1.06
CA SER A 9 7.12 18.07 0.37
C SER A 9 5.76 17.81 1.03
N PRO A 10 4.95 18.84 1.29
CA PRO A 10 3.59 18.66 1.77
C PRO A 10 2.80 17.88 0.70
N GLY A 11 2.53 16.59 0.97
CA GLY A 11 1.91 15.66 0.02
C GLY A 11 2.68 14.36 -0.24
N MET A 12 3.88 14.18 0.32
CA MET A 12 4.58 12.88 0.31
C MET A 12 4.00 11.97 1.39
N ILE A 13 3.34 10.89 0.97
CA ILE A 13 2.96 9.78 1.85
C ILE A 13 4.24 9.10 2.30
N THR A 14 4.52 9.12 3.61
CA THR A 14 5.77 8.60 4.18
C THR A 14 5.61 7.26 4.91
N SER A 15 4.37 6.86 5.18
CA SER A 15 4.05 5.56 5.75
C SER A 15 2.68 5.07 5.29
N ILE A 16 2.52 3.75 5.18
CA ILE A 16 1.20 3.13 4.96
C ILE A 16 0.24 3.45 6.12
N ASN A 17 0.76 3.78 7.31
CA ASN A 17 -0.03 4.11 8.49
C ASN A 17 -0.78 5.46 8.37
N GLU A 18 -0.46 6.27 7.35
CA GLU A 18 -1.15 7.55 7.11
C GLU A 18 -2.54 7.37 6.48
N PHE A 19 -2.82 6.20 5.91
CA PHE A 19 -4.13 5.89 5.34
C PHE A 19 -5.14 5.51 6.44
N PRO A 20 -6.45 5.70 6.22
CA PRO A 20 -7.50 5.07 7.03
C PRO A 20 -7.32 3.56 7.10
N THR A 21 -7.62 2.94 8.25
CA THR A 21 -7.37 1.51 8.55
C THR A 21 -7.77 0.56 7.41
N ARG A 22 -8.92 0.80 6.77
CA ARG A 22 -9.39 -0.03 5.64
C ARG A 22 -8.52 0.10 4.39
N GLN A 23 -8.11 1.32 4.06
CA GLN A 23 -7.22 1.56 2.94
C GLN A 23 -5.83 0.95 3.21
N GLN A 24 -5.35 1.02 4.46
CA GLN A 24 -4.12 0.32 4.87
C GLN A 24 -4.20 -1.17 4.59
N GLN A 25 -5.30 -1.82 5.02
CA GLN A 25 -5.49 -3.26 4.83
C GLN A 25 -5.52 -3.65 3.34
N VAL A 26 -6.18 -2.85 2.49
CA VAL A 26 -6.17 -3.06 1.03
C VAL A 26 -4.75 -2.96 0.47
N LEU A 27 -4.01 -1.90 0.81
CA LEU A 27 -2.66 -1.68 0.32
C LEU A 27 -1.69 -2.76 0.82
N GLN A 28 -1.78 -3.14 2.09
CA GLN A 28 -0.99 -4.23 2.68
C GLN A 28 -1.28 -5.56 1.99
N TYR A 29 -2.55 -5.87 1.74
CA TYR A 29 -2.92 -7.09 1.04
C TYR A 29 -2.37 -7.10 -0.40
N LEU A 30 -2.52 -6.00 -1.15
CA LEU A 30 -1.97 -5.90 -2.50
C LEU A 30 -0.45 -6.08 -2.53
N LEU A 31 0.28 -5.58 -1.53
CA LEU A 31 1.74 -5.79 -1.42
C LEU A 31 2.14 -7.25 -1.23
N THR A 32 1.25 -8.10 -0.69
CA THR A 32 1.54 -9.54 -0.52
C THR A 32 1.17 -10.37 -1.76
N GLN A 33 0.44 -9.79 -2.71
CA GLN A 33 0.04 -10.49 -3.92
C GLN A 33 1.12 -10.48 -5.01
N PRO A 34 1.21 -11.54 -5.83
CA PRO A 34 2.08 -11.54 -6.99
C PRO A 34 1.70 -10.40 -7.95
N ASN A 35 2.71 -9.65 -8.41
CA ASN A 35 2.55 -8.47 -9.28
C ASN A 35 1.64 -7.37 -8.72
N TYR A 36 1.33 -7.41 -7.43
CA TYR A 36 0.39 -6.50 -6.78
C TYR A 36 -1.02 -6.52 -7.38
N VAL A 37 -1.44 -7.66 -7.94
CA VAL A 37 -2.73 -7.83 -8.61
C VAL A 37 -3.67 -8.72 -7.78
N THR A 38 -4.94 -8.35 -7.68
CA THR A 38 -5.99 -9.17 -7.09
C THR A 38 -7.36 -8.85 -7.69
N THR A 39 -8.42 -9.52 -7.24
CA THR A 39 -9.79 -9.18 -7.60
C THR A 39 -10.50 -8.50 -6.42
N PRO A 40 -11.52 -7.66 -6.68
CA PRO A 40 -12.33 -7.07 -5.61
C PRO A 40 -12.94 -8.14 -4.69
N ALA A 41 -13.37 -9.28 -5.24
CA ALA A 41 -13.95 -10.38 -4.46
C ALA A 41 -12.96 -10.94 -3.43
N VAL A 42 -11.72 -11.22 -3.85
CA VAL A 42 -10.67 -11.74 -2.97
C VAL A 42 -10.33 -10.73 -1.86
N LEU A 43 -10.29 -9.42 -2.15
CA LEU A 43 -10.10 -8.40 -1.12
C LEU A 43 -11.22 -8.40 -0.08
N MET A 44 -12.48 -8.53 -0.52
CA MET A 44 -13.63 -8.56 0.39
C MET A 44 -13.66 -9.80 1.28
N GLU A 45 -13.12 -10.93 0.80
CA GLU A 45 -13.00 -12.16 1.58
C GLU A 45 -11.85 -12.12 2.60
N ASN A 46 -10.75 -11.44 2.27
CA ASN A 46 -9.53 -11.45 3.08
C ASN A 46 -9.42 -10.26 4.05
N ILE A 47 -10.16 -9.17 3.81
CA ILE A 47 -10.15 -7.99 4.67
C ILE A 47 -11.32 -8.07 5.64
N SER A 48 -10.99 -8.21 6.93
CA SER A 48 -11.99 -8.35 7.99
C SER A 48 -12.79 -7.06 8.18
N GLY A 49 -14.09 -7.06 7.91
CA GLY A 49 -14.95 -5.90 8.16
C GLY A 49 -16.23 -5.89 7.33
N PRO A 50 -17.09 -4.86 7.50
CA PRO A 50 -18.25 -4.69 6.65
C PRO A 50 -17.83 -4.52 5.19
N THR A 51 -18.38 -5.33 4.30
CA THR A 51 -18.07 -5.32 2.86
C THR A 51 -18.19 -3.91 2.24
N GLY A 52 -19.18 -3.12 2.66
CA GLY A 52 -19.36 -1.75 2.19
C GLY A 52 -18.20 -0.81 2.52
N GLU A 53 -17.53 -0.99 3.67
CA GLU A 53 -16.35 -0.20 4.02
C GLU A 53 -15.13 -0.58 3.18
N VAL A 54 -14.97 -1.88 2.89
CA VAL A 54 -13.88 -2.38 2.04
C VAL A 54 -14.05 -1.86 0.61
N ILE A 55 -15.26 -1.92 0.05
CA ILE A 55 -15.57 -1.37 -1.27
C ILE A 55 -15.28 0.13 -1.31
N LYS A 56 -15.70 0.88 -0.29
CA LYS A 56 -15.44 2.32 -0.21
C LYS A 56 -13.94 2.62 -0.19
N ALA A 57 -13.16 1.87 0.59
CA ALA A 57 -11.72 2.02 0.66
C ALA A 57 -11.04 1.73 -0.70
N ILE A 58 -11.44 0.67 -1.39
CA ILE A 58 -10.96 0.35 -2.74
C ILE A 58 -11.27 1.51 -3.69
N TRP A 59 -12.51 2.00 -3.68
CA TRP A 59 -12.93 3.09 -4.58
C TRP A 59 -12.19 4.39 -4.31
N GLU A 60 -11.96 4.74 -3.04
CA GLU A 60 -11.17 5.91 -2.67
C GLU A 60 -9.72 5.79 -3.15
N LEU A 61 -9.09 4.61 -2.96
CA LEU A 61 -7.74 4.34 -3.44
C LEU A 61 -7.63 4.38 -4.98
N MET A 62 -8.68 3.96 -5.68
CA MET A 62 -8.77 4.09 -7.13
C MET A 62 -8.91 5.55 -7.57
N ARG A 63 -9.78 6.31 -6.88
CA ARG A 63 -10.04 7.72 -7.17
C ARG A 63 -8.77 8.58 -7.07
N VAL A 64 -7.87 8.25 -6.15
CA VAL A 64 -6.59 8.96 -5.96
C VAL A 64 -5.42 8.34 -6.74
N GLY A 65 -5.66 7.30 -7.54
CA GLY A 65 -4.65 6.68 -8.40
C GLY A 65 -3.64 5.77 -7.69
N HIS A 66 -3.90 5.37 -6.45
CA HIS A 66 -3.05 4.39 -5.74
C HIS A 66 -3.31 2.96 -6.19
N VAL A 67 -4.56 2.67 -6.59
CA VAL A 67 -4.97 1.38 -7.15
C VAL A 67 -5.55 1.61 -8.53
N CYS A 68 -5.18 0.79 -9.49
CA CYS A 68 -5.67 0.84 -10.86
C CYS A 68 -6.53 -0.37 -11.14
N GLN A 69 -7.59 -0.18 -11.92
CA GLN A 69 -8.32 -1.26 -12.53
C GLN A 69 -7.62 -1.69 -13.81
N ILE A 70 -7.34 -2.97 -13.96
CA ILE A 70 -6.80 -3.53 -15.20
C ILE A 70 -7.78 -4.57 -15.75
N PRO A 71 -7.93 -4.64 -17.09
CA PRO A 71 -8.71 -5.69 -17.72
C PRO A 71 -8.01 -7.05 -17.55
N SER A 72 -8.78 -8.09 -17.20
CA SER A 72 -8.35 -9.48 -17.25
C SER A 72 -8.83 -10.15 -18.53
N GLU A 73 -8.10 -11.17 -19.00
CA GLU A 73 -8.45 -11.98 -20.18
C GLU A 73 -9.85 -12.63 -20.06
N ASP A 74 -10.31 -12.87 -18.83
CA ASP A 74 -11.57 -13.55 -18.51
C ASP A 74 -12.77 -12.58 -18.30
N ASN A 75 -12.71 -11.33 -18.78
CA ASN A 75 -13.68 -10.26 -18.49
C ASN A 75 -13.85 -9.89 -17.01
N PHE A 76 -12.98 -10.41 -16.14
CA PHE A 76 -12.97 -10.01 -14.73
C PHE A 76 -12.20 -8.70 -14.53
N VAL A 77 -12.67 -7.94 -13.56
CA VAL A 77 -12.00 -6.74 -13.06
C VAL A 77 -10.88 -7.16 -12.13
N GLN A 78 -9.65 -6.80 -12.47
CA GLN A 78 -8.50 -6.93 -11.58
C GLN A 78 -8.09 -5.55 -11.05
N LEU A 79 -7.63 -5.53 -9.82
CA LEU A 79 -7.09 -4.36 -9.13
C LEU A 79 -5.59 -4.56 -9.00
N ARG A 80 -4.83 -3.55 -9.42
CA ARG A 80 -3.38 -3.50 -9.30
C ARG A 80 -2.95 -2.30 -8.50
N LEU A 81 -1.94 -2.44 -7.64
CA LEU A 81 -1.26 -1.28 -7.08
C LEU A 81 -0.58 -0.48 -8.20
N SER A 82 -0.73 0.84 -8.22
CA SER A 82 -0.05 1.66 -9.24
C SER A 82 1.47 1.60 -9.08
N ASP A 83 2.21 1.69 -10.17
CA ASP A 83 3.67 1.49 -10.16
C ASP A 83 4.37 2.55 -9.28
N GLU A 84 3.84 3.79 -9.30
CA GLU A 84 4.28 4.87 -8.43
C GLU A 84 4.05 4.54 -6.95
N MET A 85 2.88 3.99 -6.63
CA MET A 85 2.53 3.62 -5.27
C MET A 85 3.30 2.38 -4.78
N ALA A 86 3.48 1.39 -5.64
CA ALA A 86 4.32 0.22 -5.39
C ALA A 86 5.77 0.65 -5.12
N GLY A 87 6.33 1.53 -5.95
CA GLY A 87 7.66 2.09 -5.75
C GLY A 87 7.79 2.81 -4.40
N ARG A 88 6.82 3.65 -4.03
CA ARG A 88 6.81 4.35 -2.75
C ARG A 88 6.74 3.40 -1.56
N LEU A 89 5.81 2.45 -1.56
CA LEU A 89 5.65 1.49 -0.47
C LEU A 89 6.83 0.52 -0.35
N LEU A 90 7.47 0.14 -1.45
CA LEU A 90 8.71 -0.66 -1.44
C LEU A 90 9.90 0.10 -0.87
N VAL A 91 10.01 1.40 -1.15
CA VAL A 91 11.06 2.25 -0.56
C VAL A 91 10.82 2.39 0.94
N ILE A 92 9.57 2.62 1.37
CA ILE A 92 9.21 2.72 2.78
C ILE A 92 9.51 1.39 3.50
N THR A 93 9.08 0.25 2.98
CA THR A 93 9.35 -1.07 3.61
C THR A 93 10.84 -1.40 3.70
N LYS A 94 11.65 -1.03 2.69
CA LYS A 94 13.12 -1.17 2.76
C LYS A 94 13.76 -0.20 3.75
N GLN A 95 13.29 1.05 3.81
CA GLN A 95 13.77 2.04 4.77
C GLN A 95 13.39 1.66 6.21
N GLU A 96 12.18 1.18 6.44
CA GLU A 96 11.73 0.64 7.73
C GLU A 96 12.57 -0.57 8.12
N GLN A 97 12.78 -1.54 7.22
CA GLN A 97 13.66 -2.69 7.50
C GLN A 97 15.09 -2.27 7.83
N ALA A 98 15.64 -1.26 7.14
CA ALA A 98 16.97 -0.73 7.43
C ALA A 98 17.02 0.00 8.79
N PHE A 99 15.99 0.77 9.12
CA PHE A 99 15.85 1.44 10.41
C PHE A 99 15.74 0.41 11.53
N TYR A 100 14.83 -0.57 11.44
CA TYR A 100 14.68 -1.64 12.44
C TYR A 100 15.93 -2.52 12.58
N ARG A 101 16.69 -2.75 11.50
CA ARG A 101 18.02 -3.38 11.58
C ARG A 101 19.04 -2.51 12.31
N TYR A 102 19.04 -1.20 12.11
CA TYR A 102 19.94 -0.27 12.79
C TYR A 102 19.66 -0.22 14.30
N ILE A 103 18.40 -0.02 14.71
CA ILE A 103 18.02 -0.05 16.14
C ILE A 103 18.08 -1.46 16.76
N GLY A 104 17.87 -2.52 15.97
CA GLY A 104 18.01 -3.91 16.41
C GLY A 104 19.47 -4.35 16.59
N ASN A 105 20.41 -3.76 15.84
CA ASN A 105 21.85 -3.97 16.01
C ASN A 105 22.49 -3.05 17.08
N THR A 106 21.79 -2.03 17.57
CA THR A 106 22.17 -1.37 18.82
C THR A 106 21.70 -2.18 20.03
N LYS A 107 22.27 -3.37 20.20
CA LYS A 107 22.37 -4.02 21.51
C LYS A 107 23.84 -4.08 21.89
N TYR A 108 24.21 -3.14 22.77
CA TYR A 108 25.45 -2.99 23.54
C TYR A 108 26.68 -2.48 22.80
#